data_AF-A0A2S8BHI7-F1
#
_entry.id   AF-A0A2S8BHI7-F1
#
_cell.length_a   1.000
_cell.length_b   1.000
_cell.length_c   1.000
_cell.angle_alpha   90.00
_cell.angle_beta   90.00
_cell.angle_gamma   90.00
#
_symmetry.space_group_name_H-M   'P 1'
#
loop_
_entity.id
_entity.type
_entity.pdbx_description
1 polymer ?
#
loop_
_entity_poly.entity_id
_entity_poly.type
_entity_poly.pdbx_seq_one_letter_code
_entity_poly.pdbx_strand_id
1 'polypeptide(L)'
;MLSYTVWLGPFGGHEMGLTHYLGGARAAARYTRRHGHPPKNNYGSSLFAVSAAAGLDWATSTGALLAAFPRYHPRWAWWMTSVPVLREFVVSNLVLVLQPSQHID
;
A
#
# COMPACT_ATOMS: atom_id res chain seq x y z
N MET A 1 8.32 10.09 -7.60
CA MET A 1 8.31 8.78 -6.91
C MET A 1 7.14 8.75 -5.95
N LEU A 2 6.34 7.70 -5.98
CA LEU A 2 5.22 7.49 -5.06
C LEU A 2 5.53 6.29 -4.17
N SER A 3 5.03 6.32 -2.93
CA SER A 3 5.19 5.23 -1.97
C SER A 3 3.93 5.15 -1.12
N TYR A 4 3.41 3.94 -0.95
CA TYR A 4 2.22 3.72 -0.14
C TYR A 4 2.28 2.37 0.56
N THR A 5 1.58 2.25 1.69
CA THR A 5 1.43 1.00 2.42
C THR A 5 0.47 0.09 1.66
N VAL A 6 0.87 -1.15 1.39
CA VAL A 6 0.01 -2.15 0.76
C VAL A 6 -1.02 -2.63 1.77
N TRP A 7 -2.30 -2.57 1.42
CA TRP A 7 -3.39 -2.91 2.33
C TRP A 7 -3.33 -4.33 2.86
N LEU A 8 -2.99 -5.30 2.00
CA LEU A 8 -2.88 -6.71 2.40
C LEU A 8 -1.53 -7.05 3.05
N GLY A 9 -0.63 -6.07 3.19
CA GLY A 9 0.66 -6.25 3.84
C GLY A 9 0.53 -6.28 5.36
N PRO A 10 1.57 -6.72 6.08
CA PRO A 10 1.53 -6.88 7.54
C PRO A 10 1.29 -5.57 8.30
N PHE A 11 1.59 -4.44 7.68
CA PHE A 11 1.38 -3.10 8.24
C PHE A 11 0.22 -2.32 7.60
N GLY A 12 -0.58 -2.96 6.72
CA GLY A 12 -1.68 -2.32 5.99
C GLY A 12 -2.72 -1.67 6.89
N GLY A 13 -3.00 -2.27 8.05
CA GLY A 13 -3.94 -1.75 9.03
C GLY A 13 -3.44 -0.57 9.88
N HIS A 14 -2.15 -0.20 9.81
CA HIS A 14 -1.55 0.79 10.71
C HIS A 14 -1.94 0.56 12.18
N GLU A 15 -2.56 1.53 12.85
CA GLU A 15 -3.01 1.45 14.24
C GLU A 15 -4.07 0.37 14.47
N MET A 16 -4.81 -0.02 13.44
CA MET A 16 -5.78 -1.12 13.51
C MET A 16 -5.09 -2.50 13.53
N GLY A 17 -3.79 -2.57 13.22
CA GLY A 17 -3.01 -3.80 13.18
C GLY A 17 -3.61 -4.88 12.27
N LEU A 18 -3.39 -6.15 12.59
CA LEU A 18 -3.88 -7.29 11.79
C LEU A 18 -5.42 -7.40 11.71
N THR A 19 -6.17 -6.62 12.49
CA THR A 19 -7.64 -6.66 12.42
C THR A 19 -8.21 -6.13 11.10
N HIS A 20 -7.40 -5.38 10.33
CA HIS A 20 -7.76 -4.89 9.00
C HIS A 20 -8.08 -6.00 7.98
N TYR A 21 -7.50 -7.21 8.14
CA TYR A 21 -7.87 -8.38 7.34
C TYR A 21 -9.32 -8.81 7.52
N LEU A 22 -9.94 -8.45 8.65
CA LEU A 22 -11.36 -8.68 8.93
C LEU A 22 -12.26 -7.57 8.37
N GLY A 23 -11.71 -6.63 7.61
CA GLY A 23 -12.41 -5.49 6.99
C GLY A 23 -12.10 -4.16 7.68
N GLY A 24 -11.80 -3.13 6.88
CA GLY A 24 -11.29 -1.84 7.38
C GLY A 24 -12.27 -1.06 8.26
N ALA A 25 -13.55 -0.99 7.90
CA ALA A 25 -14.57 -0.32 8.73
C ALA A 25 -14.75 -1.01 10.09
N ARG A 26 -14.74 -2.35 10.11
CA ARG A 26 -14.84 -3.15 11.33
C ARG A 26 -13.61 -2.95 12.21
N ALA A 27 -12.43 -2.93 11.59
CA ALA A 27 -11.15 -2.70 12.26
C ALA A 27 -11.09 -1.29 12.91
N ALA A 28 -11.51 -0.25 12.18
CA ALA A 28 -11.60 1.11 12.69
C ALA A 28 -12.58 1.21 13.87
N ALA A 29 -13.78 0.63 13.73
CA ALA A 29 -14.77 0.61 14.81
C ALA A 29 -14.26 -0.13 16.07
N ARG A 30 -13.55 -1.25 15.89
CA ARG A 30 -12.89 -1.97 17.00
C ARG A 30 -11.81 -1.12 17.66
N TYR A 31 -10.99 -0.43 16.88
CA TYR A 31 -9.95 0.46 17.38
C TYR A 31 -10.54 1.58 18.23
N THR A 32 -11.54 2.29 17.71
CA THR A 32 -12.22 3.39 18.42
C THR A 32 -12.84 2.93 19.73
N ARG A 33 -13.51 1.77 19.75
CA ARG A 33 -14.07 1.21 20.99
C ARG A 33 -13.01 0.92 22.05
N ARG A 34 -11.80 0.52 21.64
CA ARG A 34 -10.71 0.16 22.56
C ARG A 34 -9.92 1.36 23.07
N HIS A 35 -9.73 2.39 22.24
CA HIS A 35 -8.84 3.52 22.55
C HIS A 35 -9.59 4.83 22.83
N GLY A 36 -10.91 4.88 22.60
CA GLY A 36 -11.73 6.06 22.87
C GLY A 36 -11.63 7.17 21.81
N HIS A 37 -10.85 6.97 20.73
CA HIS A 37 -10.74 7.90 19.62
C HIS A 37 -10.52 7.15 18.29
N PRO A 38 -10.88 7.75 17.13
CA PRO A 38 -10.58 7.17 15.82
C PRO A 38 -9.07 6.97 15.60
N PRO A 39 -8.66 6.00 14.76
CA PRO A 39 -7.27 5.93 14.32
C PRO A 39 -6.90 7.18 13.51
N LYS A 40 -5.66 7.64 13.64
CA LYS A 40 -5.08 8.74 12.84
C LYS A 40 -5.22 8.45 11.34
N ASN A 41 -4.93 7.22 10.95
CA ASN A 41 -5.11 6.73 9.59
C ASN A 41 -6.44 5.98 9.51
N ASN A 42 -7.53 6.73 9.31
CA ASN A 42 -8.87 6.19 9.37
C ASN A 42 -9.32 5.63 8.02
N TYR A 43 -9.86 4.41 8.06
CA TYR A 43 -10.25 3.67 6.88
C TYR A 43 -11.31 4.44 6.07
N GLY A 44 -11.09 4.58 4.77
CA GLY A 44 -11.98 5.26 3.83
C GLY A 44 -11.91 6.79 3.86
N SER A 45 -11.04 7.38 4.68
CA SER A 45 -10.84 8.84 4.74
C SER A 45 -9.39 9.25 4.53
N SER A 46 -8.47 8.70 5.34
CA SER A 46 -7.02 8.92 5.23
C SER A 46 -6.22 7.63 5.01
N LEU A 47 -6.88 6.47 5.12
CA LEU A 47 -6.31 5.16 4.82
C LEU A 47 -7.20 4.41 3.82
N PHE A 48 -6.62 3.94 2.73
CA PHE A 48 -7.35 3.29 1.64
C PHE A 48 -6.85 1.86 1.41
N ALA A 49 -7.77 0.95 1.06
CA ALA A 49 -7.46 -0.45 0.78
C ALA A 49 -6.84 -0.64 -0.61
N VAL A 50 -5.63 -0.12 -0.81
CA VAL A 50 -4.90 -0.24 -2.09
C VAL A 50 -3.98 -1.46 -2.04
N SER A 51 -4.19 -2.40 -2.96
CA SER A 51 -3.34 -3.57 -3.16
C SER A 51 -2.02 -3.20 -3.86
N ALA A 52 -1.04 -4.09 -3.82
CA ALA A 52 0.17 -3.94 -4.65
C ALA A 52 -0.20 -4.04 -6.13
N ALA A 53 -1.08 -4.97 -6.49
CA ALA A 53 -1.63 -5.11 -7.84
C ALA A 53 -2.23 -3.80 -8.36
N ALA A 54 -3.14 -3.18 -7.62
CA ALA A 54 -3.82 -1.98 -8.07
C ALA A 54 -2.86 -0.82 -8.38
N GLY A 55 -1.83 -0.61 -7.54
CA GLY A 55 -0.84 0.43 -7.81
C GLY A 55 0.12 0.08 -8.95
N LEU A 56 0.48 -1.20 -9.12
CA LEU A 56 1.28 -1.65 -10.27
C LEU A 56 0.51 -1.50 -11.59
N ASP A 57 -0.76 -1.92 -11.61
CA ASP A 57 -1.63 -1.83 -12.78
C ASP A 57 -1.85 -0.36 -13.17
N TRP A 58 -2.15 0.50 -12.20
CA TRP A 58 -2.26 1.94 -12.41
C TRP A 58 -0.96 2.54 -12.94
N ALA A 59 0.18 2.24 -12.31
CA ALA A 59 1.46 2.79 -12.75
C ALA A 59 1.81 2.32 -14.16
N THR A 60 1.55 1.06 -14.49
CA THR A 60 1.76 0.51 -15.83
C THR A 60 0.84 1.20 -16.85
N SER A 61 -0.43 1.45 -16.49
CA SER A 61 -1.38 2.12 -17.39
C SER A 61 -1.01 3.58 -17.69
N THR A 62 -0.17 4.22 -16.87
CA THR A 62 0.36 5.56 -17.20
C THR A 62 1.37 5.56 -18.34
N GLY A 63 1.96 4.41 -18.68
CA GLY A 63 3.08 4.33 -19.62
C GLY A 63 4.40 4.93 -19.11
N ALA A 64 4.43 5.44 -17.87
CA ALA A 64 5.58 6.13 -17.29
C ALA A 64 6.32 5.32 -16.21
N LEU A 65 5.93 4.07 -15.94
CA LEU A 65 6.53 3.26 -14.89
C LEU A 65 7.98 2.87 -15.24
N LEU A 66 8.94 3.37 -14.45
CA LEU A 66 10.36 3.06 -14.59
C LEU A 66 10.80 1.91 -13.68
N ALA A 67 10.27 1.85 -12.44
CA ALA A 67 10.60 0.79 -11.50
C ALA A 67 9.54 0.66 -10.41
N ALA A 68 9.37 -0.56 -9.88
CA ALA A 68 8.56 -0.83 -8.70
C ALA A 68 9.30 -1.75 -7.73
N PHE A 69 9.40 -1.36 -6.46
CA PHE A 69 10.16 -2.12 -5.47
C PHE A 69 9.63 -1.97 -4.04
N PRO A 70 9.89 -2.95 -3.17
CA PRO A 70 9.50 -2.88 -1.77
C PRO A 70 10.41 -1.92 -0.98
N ARG A 71 9.84 -0.89 -0.33
CA ARG A 71 10.61 0.20 0.31
C ARG A 71 11.65 -0.27 1.34
N TYR A 72 11.31 -1.31 2.09
CA TYR A 72 12.10 -1.74 3.25
C TYR A 72 12.91 -3.02 3.01
N HIS A 73 12.88 -3.58 1.81
CA HIS A 73 13.64 -4.80 1.51
C HIS A 73 14.92 -4.47 0.74
N PRO A 74 16.00 -5.25 0.94
CA PRO A 74 17.22 -5.12 0.15
C PRO A 74 16.97 -5.40 -1.34
N ARG A 75 17.86 -4.88 -2.20
CA ARG A 75 17.73 -4.98 -3.67
C ARG A 75 17.53 -6.41 -4.18
N TRP A 76 18.16 -7.40 -3.57
CA TRP A 76 18.02 -8.81 -3.96
C TRP A 76 16.61 -9.37 -3.75
N ALA A 77 15.77 -8.71 -2.93
CA ALA A 77 14.40 -9.11 -2.65
C ALA A 77 13.37 -8.36 -3.53
N TRP A 78 13.81 -7.52 -4.46
CA TRP A 78 12.89 -6.71 -5.27
C TRP A 78 11.99 -7.53 -6.18
N TRP A 79 12.40 -8.74 -6.57
CA TRP A 79 11.57 -9.67 -7.34
C TRP A 79 10.23 -9.99 -6.67
N MET A 80 10.11 -9.80 -5.35
CA MET A 80 8.86 -10.05 -4.63
C MET A 80 7.68 -9.21 -5.14
N THR A 81 7.92 -8.01 -5.69
CA THR A 81 6.84 -7.18 -6.27
C THR A 81 6.27 -7.75 -7.56
N SER A 82 7.04 -8.60 -8.26
CA SER A 82 6.63 -9.23 -9.51
C SER A 82 5.84 -10.53 -9.30
N VAL A 83 5.86 -11.12 -8.11
CA VAL A 83 5.18 -12.39 -7.83
C VAL A 83 3.75 -12.11 -7.33
N PRO A 84 2.70 -12.49 -8.09
CA PRO A 84 1.32 -12.34 -7.64
C PRO A 84 1.09 -13.06 -6.31
N VAL A 85 0.13 -12.58 -5.52
CA VAL A 85 -0.15 -13.06 -4.15
C VAL A 85 0.97 -12.72 -3.17
N LEU A 86 2.21 -13.15 -3.40
CA LEU A 86 3.35 -12.86 -2.53
C LEU A 86 3.52 -11.35 -2.31
N ARG A 87 3.44 -10.56 -3.39
CA ARG A 87 3.52 -9.10 -3.34
C ARG A 87 2.45 -8.47 -2.44
N GLU A 88 1.28 -9.09 -2.32
CA GLU A 88 0.19 -8.54 -1.54
C GLU A 88 0.45 -8.67 -0.05
N PHE A 89 1.04 -9.78 0.37
CA PHE A 89 1.18 -10.13 1.78
C PHE A 89 2.57 -9.86 2.36
N VAL A 90 3.61 -9.78 1.55
CA VAL A 90 5.00 -9.58 2.02
C VAL A 90 5.49 -8.16 1.78
N VAL A 91 5.09 -7.53 0.67
CA VAL A 91 5.47 -6.14 0.40
C VAL A 91 4.58 -5.23 1.23
N SER A 92 5.12 -4.72 2.33
CA SER A 92 4.37 -3.82 3.21
C SER A 92 4.20 -2.42 2.65
N ASN A 93 5.17 -1.96 1.88
CA ASN A 93 5.16 -0.63 1.29
C ASN A 93 5.77 -0.72 -0.11
N LEU A 94 4.98 -0.35 -1.12
CA LEU A 94 5.38 -0.37 -2.51
C LEU A 94 5.86 1.03 -2.91
N VAL A 95 7.04 1.08 -3.53
CA VAL A 95 7.56 2.28 -4.20
C VAL A 95 7.33 2.14 -5.69
N LEU A 96 6.82 3.19 -6.30
CA LEU A 96 6.63 3.36 -7.73
C LEU A 96 7.48 4.54 -8.20
N VAL A 97 8.42 4.27 -9.09
CA VAL A 97 9.23 5.29 -9.77
C VAL A 97 8.60 5.52 -11.13
N LEU A 98 8.14 6.76 -11.36
CA LEU A 98 7.52 7.16 -12.60
C LEU A 98 8.40 8.19 -13.30
N GLN A 99 8.43 8.15 -14.62
CA GLN A 99 9.01 9.19 -15.45
C GLN A 99 8.15 10.46 -15.35
N PRO A 100 8.75 11.65 -15.18
CA PRO A 100 8.01 12.90 -15.27
C PRO A 100 7.44 13.08 -16.69
N SER A 101 6.16 13.44 -16.78
CA SER A 101 5.59 13.89 -18.05
C SER A 101 6.26 15.21 -18.44
N GLN A 102 6.93 15.24 -19.58
CA GLN A 102 7.44 16.47 -20.18
C GLN A 102 6.24 17.23 -20.74
N HIS A 103 5.64 18.12 -19.95
CA HIS A 103 4.83 19.19 -20.53
C HIS A 103 5.83 20.17 -21.15
N ILE A 104 6.04 20.10 -22.46
CA ILE A 104 6.74 21.14 -23.20
C ILE A 104 5.68 22.20 -23.47
N ASP A 105 5.77 23.31 -22.74
CA ASP A 105 5.05 24.55 -23.05
C ASP A 105 5.59 25.19 -24.34
#